data_AF-A0A9E5MZH3-F1
#
_entry.id   AF-A0A9E5MZH3-F1
#
_cell.length_a   1.000
_cell.length_b   1.000
_cell.length_c   1.000
_cell.angle_alpha   90.00
_cell.angle_beta   90.00
_cell.angle_gamma   90.00
#
_symmetry.space_group_name_H-M   'P 1'
#
loop_
_entity.id
_entity.type
_entity.pdbx_description
1 polymer ?
#
loop_
_entity_poly.entity_id
_entity_poly.type
_entity_poly.pdbx_seq_one_letter_code
_entity_poly.pdbx_strand_id
1 'polypeptide(L)'
;MDDDMPANLLQIVESTTLHADEITARTQQIHADMLSMSEYIDASNFTCIHRDDLKILFTFYDSRFFEGQIKESLGTVSLHFSLSKRMTKTGGKTVHCLDKASGTQWYEIGVSTTLLFQCFTGDDHRPIRNSGIVCHDRLDALQRVMEHELVHLIEMLLWDKSSCAKPRFHSITLRFFGHTENKHQLITPKEKAIVKYGIKPGVKVRFRFDGVQHKGFVNRINKRATVLVEDRKGVRYSNGKYYVKFYVPVQKLEVLE
;
A
#
# COMPACT_ATOMS: atom_id res chain seq x y z
N MET A 1 -32.92 -6.93 20.66
CA MET A 1 -31.84 -7.59 19.90
C MET A 1 -30.62 -6.78 20.24
N ASP A 2 -30.00 -7.14 21.35
CA ASP A 2 -28.83 -6.44 21.87
C ASP A 2 -27.64 -6.87 21.03
N ASP A 3 -27.12 -5.91 20.28
CA ASP A 3 -25.90 -5.99 19.50
C ASP A 3 -24.75 -5.88 20.52
N ASP A 4 -24.20 -7.03 20.92
CA ASP A 4 -23.04 -7.13 21.78
C ASP A 4 -21.86 -6.53 21.01
N MET A 5 -21.70 -5.21 21.11
CA MET A 5 -20.51 -4.48 20.68
C MET A 5 -19.29 -5.29 21.13
N PRO A 6 -18.20 -5.36 20.35
CA PRO A 6 -16.96 -5.99 20.81
C PRO A 6 -16.33 -5.14 21.91
N ALA A 7 -16.89 -5.21 23.12
CA ALA A 7 -16.58 -4.36 24.26
C ALA A 7 -15.08 -4.42 24.59
N ASN A 8 -14.46 -5.57 24.33
CA ASN A 8 -13.04 -5.80 24.53
C ASN A 8 -12.15 -5.08 23.50
N LEU A 9 -12.49 -5.07 22.20
CA LEU A 9 -11.65 -4.39 21.20
C LEU A 9 -11.69 -2.87 21.39
N LEU A 10 -12.88 -2.30 21.62
CA LEU A 10 -13.00 -0.86 21.89
C LEU A 10 -12.22 -0.48 23.15
N GLN A 11 -12.35 -1.25 24.23
CA GLN A 11 -11.62 -1.01 25.48
C GLN A 11 -10.11 -1.07 25.26
N ILE A 12 -9.58 -2.08 24.55
CA ILE A 12 -8.15 -2.17 24.22
C ILE A 12 -7.70 -0.92 23.46
N VAL A 13 -8.44 -0.53 22.42
CA VAL A 13 -8.10 0.60 21.57
C VAL A 13 -8.12 1.92 22.32
N GLU A 14 -9.05 2.12 23.26
CA GLU A 14 -9.16 3.37 24.02
C GLU A 14 -8.16 3.45 25.19
N SER A 15 -7.83 2.33 25.83
CA SER A 15 -7.01 2.32 27.05
C SER A 15 -5.51 2.08 26.83
N THR A 16 -5.12 1.43 25.73
CA THR A 16 -3.73 1.00 25.53
C THR A 16 -2.84 2.14 25.05
N THR A 17 -1.73 2.39 25.74
CA THR A 17 -0.63 3.21 25.23
C THR A 17 0.66 2.46 25.49
N LEU A 18 1.34 2.02 24.42
CA LEU A 18 2.57 1.25 24.55
C LEU A 18 3.78 2.19 24.59
N HIS A 19 4.80 1.81 25.36
CA HIS A 19 6.09 2.49 25.31
C HIS A 19 6.87 2.10 24.05
N ALA A 20 7.75 2.99 23.59
CA ALA A 20 8.53 2.78 22.36
C ALA A 20 9.34 1.47 22.37
N ASP A 21 9.87 1.08 23.54
CA ASP A 21 10.63 -0.16 23.68
C ASP A 21 9.74 -1.40 23.52
N GLU A 22 8.50 -1.36 24.04
CA GLU A 22 7.53 -2.44 23.86
C GLU A 22 7.10 -2.58 22.41
N ILE A 23 6.83 -1.44 21.74
CA ILE A 23 6.46 -1.42 20.32
C ILE A 23 7.60 -2.02 19.49
N THR A 24 8.84 -1.63 19.78
CA THR A 24 10.04 -2.12 19.09
C THR A 24 10.21 -3.62 19.31
N ALA A 25 10.14 -4.09 20.56
CA ALA A 25 10.28 -5.50 20.89
C ALA A 25 9.21 -6.37 20.24
N ARG A 26 7.93 -5.97 20.31
CA ARG A 26 6.82 -6.70 19.67
C ARG A 26 6.99 -6.73 18.16
N THR A 27 7.33 -5.60 17.55
CA THR A 27 7.57 -5.49 16.10
C THR A 27 8.72 -6.39 15.63
N GLN A 28 9.85 -6.37 16.33
CA GLN A 28 11.01 -7.22 16.02
C GLN A 28 10.70 -8.70 16.19
N GLN A 29 9.90 -9.07 17.21
CA GLN A 29 9.46 -10.44 17.38
C GLN A 29 8.57 -10.89 16.21
N ILE A 30 7.61 -10.05 15.78
CA ILE A 30 6.79 -10.36 14.59
C ILE A 30 7.67 -10.54 13.35
N HIS A 31 8.70 -9.69 13.19
CA HIS A 31 9.62 -9.79 12.07
C HIS A 31 10.38 -11.13 12.10
N ALA A 32 10.94 -11.51 13.26
CA ALA A 32 11.63 -12.80 13.42
C ALA A 32 10.71 -14.00 13.18
N ASP A 33 9.49 -13.96 13.72
CA ASP A 33 8.50 -15.02 13.55
C ASP A 33 8.09 -15.19 12.08
N MET A 34 7.93 -14.09 11.35
CA MET A 34 7.61 -14.14 9.92
C MET A 34 8.69 -14.88 9.13
N LEU A 35 9.97 -14.60 9.39
CA LEU A 35 11.08 -15.30 8.74
C LEU A 35 11.17 -16.78 9.12
N SER A 36 10.68 -17.14 10.30
CA SER A 36 10.66 -18.54 10.76
C SER A 36 9.46 -19.33 10.26
N MET A 37 8.32 -18.69 10.02
CA MET A 37 7.03 -19.36 9.81
C MET A 37 6.51 -19.26 8.38
N SER A 38 6.93 -18.23 7.62
CA SER A 38 6.51 -18.07 6.23
C SER A 38 7.23 -19.07 5.34
N GLU A 39 6.47 -19.70 4.43
CA GLU A 39 7.03 -20.55 3.38
C GLU A 39 7.69 -19.74 2.24
N TYR A 40 7.28 -18.48 2.07
CA TYR A 40 7.69 -17.64 0.93
C TYR A 40 8.60 -16.47 1.31
N ILE A 41 8.47 -15.95 2.53
CA ILE A 41 9.32 -14.89 3.07
C ILE A 41 10.48 -15.55 3.84
N ASP A 42 11.53 -15.86 3.10
CA ASP A 42 12.75 -16.54 3.59
C ASP A 42 13.84 -15.58 4.08
N ALA A 43 13.71 -14.29 3.79
CA ALA A 43 14.66 -13.25 4.18
C ALA A 43 13.96 -11.88 4.33
N SER A 44 14.57 -10.97 5.09
CA SER A 44 14.08 -9.59 5.28
C SER A 44 13.81 -8.85 3.96
N ASN A 45 14.69 -9.05 2.96
CA ASN A 45 14.52 -8.52 1.60
C ASN A 45 14.01 -9.59 0.63
N PHE A 46 13.00 -10.35 1.05
CA PHE A 46 12.36 -11.43 0.29
C PHE A 46 12.09 -11.06 -1.18
N THR A 47 12.08 -12.09 -2.03
CA THR A 47 11.90 -11.96 -3.49
C THR A 47 10.52 -12.44 -3.97
N CYS A 48 9.79 -13.17 -3.12
CA CYS A 48 8.41 -13.59 -3.36
C CYS A 48 7.56 -13.41 -2.10
N ILE A 49 6.24 -13.31 -2.28
CA ILE A 49 5.26 -13.21 -1.20
C ILE A 49 3.94 -13.80 -1.69
N HIS A 50 3.27 -14.52 -0.81
CA HIS A 50 1.96 -15.11 -1.00
C HIS A 50 0.90 -14.41 -0.13
N ARG A 51 -0.38 -14.66 -0.44
CA ARG A 51 -1.49 -14.08 0.34
C ARG A 51 -1.53 -14.63 1.75
N ASP A 52 -1.08 -15.86 1.95
CA ASP A 52 -1.04 -16.50 3.26
C ASP A 52 -0.03 -15.82 4.19
N ASP A 53 1.05 -15.23 3.66
CA ASP A 53 1.98 -14.45 4.46
C ASP A 53 1.32 -13.22 5.09
N LEU A 54 0.38 -12.58 4.37
CA LEU A 54 -0.40 -11.47 4.92
C LEU A 54 -1.34 -11.96 6.03
N LYS A 55 -1.88 -13.18 5.91
CA LYS A 55 -2.74 -13.79 6.93
C LYS A 55 -1.95 -14.17 8.18
N ILE A 56 -0.75 -14.71 8.01
CA ILE A 56 0.18 -15.01 9.11
C ILE A 56 0.56 -13.69 9.80
N LEU A 57 0.96 -12.68 9.03
CA LEU A 57 1.33 -11.37 9.56
C LEU A 57 0.18 -10.72 10.34
N PHE A 58 -1.03 -10.74 9.79
CA PHE A 58 -2.24 -10.30 10.49
C PHE A 58 -2.40 -11.02 11.83
N THR A 59 -2.24 -12.35 11.84
CA THR A 59 -2.41 -13.18 13.04
C THR A 59 -1.39 -12.80 14.11
N PHE A 60 -0.14 -12.54 13.74
CA PHE A 60 0.90 -12.11 14.66
C PHE A 60 0.64 -10.71 15.24
N TYR A 61 0.13 -9.78 14.43
CA TYR A 61 -0.25 -8.47 14.93
C TYR A 61 -1.46 -8.52 15.86
N ASP A 62 -2.52 -9.21 15.43
CA ASP A 62 -3.76 -9.32 16.20
C ASP A 62 -3.50 -9.96 17.56
N SER A 63 -2.75 -11.07 17.61
CA SER A 63 -2.40 -11.73 18.88
C SER A 63 -1.52 -10.88 19.80
N ARG A 64 -0.55 -10.13 19.26
CA ARG A 64 0.45 -9.40 20.08
C ARG A 64 0.07 -8.00 20.47
N PHE A 65 -0.77 -7.33 19.68
CA PHE A 65 -1.20 -5.96 19.94
C PHE A 65 -2.64 -5.85 20.40
N PHE A 66 -3.49 -6.81 20.02
CA PHE A 66 -4.94 -6.71 20.24
C PHE A 66 -5.53 -7.96 20.87
N GLU A 67 -4.70 -8.88 21.37
CA GLU A 67 -5.14 -10.09 22.10
C GLU A 67 -6.14 -10.96 21.29
N GLY A 68 -6.03 -10.94 19.96
CA GLY A 68 -6.94 -11.66 19.07
C GLY A 68 -8.31 -11.00 18.89
N GLN A 69 -8.54 -9.82 19.48
CA GLN A 69 -9.85 -9.17 19.50
C GLN A 69 -10.25 -8.58 18.14
N ILE A 70 -9.33 -8.36 17.19
CA ILE A 70 -9.73 -7.96 15.83
C ILE A 70 -10.46 -9.12 15.16
N LYS A 71 -9.87 -10.33 15.23
CA LYS A 71 -10.49 -11.53 14.68
C LYS A 71 -11.81 -11.86 15.39
N GLU A 72 -11.87 -11.68 16.71
CA GLU A 72 -13.12 -11.89 17.46
C GLU A 72 -14.21 -10.89 17.02
N SER A 73 -13.86 -9.61 16.87
CA SER A 73 -14.78 -8.56 16.43
C SER A 73 -15.29 -8.73 15.00
N LEU A 74 -14.56 -9.46 14.15
CA LEU A 74 -15.04 -9.83 12.82
C LEU A 74 -16.20 -10.84 12.88
N GLY A 75 -16.28 -11.65 13.94
CA GLY A 75 -17.30 -12.69 14.10
C GLY A 75 -17.38 -13.62 12.88
N THR A 76 -18.52 -13.61 12.20
CA THR A 76 -18.76 -14.42 11.00
C THR A 76 -18.36 -13.72 9.70
N VAL A 77 -18.00 -12.43 9.74
CA VAL A 77 -17.61 -11.64 8.58
C VAL A 77 -16.21 -12.04 8.13
N SER A 78 -16.06 -12.38 6.85
CA SER A 78 -14.78 -12.84 6.32
C SER A 78 -13.78 -11.68 6.14
N LEU A 79 -12.51 -11.94 6.45
CA LEU A 79 -11.38 -11.07 6.12
C LEU A 79 -10.52 -11.72 5.04
N HIS A 80 -10.41 -11.07 3.89
CA HIS A 80 -9.60 -11.51 2.76
C HIS A 80 -8.29 -10.74 2.67
N PHE A 81 -7.26 -11.41 2.13
CA PHE A 81 -5.96 -10.81 1.86
C PHE A 81 -5.66 -10.83 0.38
N SER A 82 -5.12 -9.73 -0.15
CA SER A 82 -4.82 -9.61 -1.58
C SER A 82 -3.46 -8.97 -1.85
N LEU A 83 -2.85 -9.39 -2.96
CA LEU A 83 -1.58 -8.85 -3.45
C LEU A 83 -1.84 -8.11 -4.76
N SER A 84 -1.68 -6.79 -4.75
CA SER A 84 -1.98 -5.93 -5.89
C SER A 84 -0.75 -5.61 -6.72
N LYS A 85 -0.75 -6.10 -7.95
CA LYS A 85 0.17 -5.65 -9.00
C LYS A 85 -0.27 -4.32 -9.65
N ARG A 86 -1.42 -3.75 -9.28
CA ARG A 86 -1.99 -2.55 -9.94
C ARG A 86 -1.83 -1.28 -9.11
N MET A 87 -1.60 -1.42 -7.82
CA MET A 87 -1.49 -0.30 -6.89
C MET A 87 -0.09 0.32 -6.95
N THR A 88 0.01 1.54 -7.46
CA THR A 88 1.32 2.21 -7.71
C THR A 88 1.47 3.52 -6.95
N LYS A 89 0.57 3.81 -6.03
CA LYS A 89 0.55 5.07 -5.27
C LYS A 89 0.49 4.87 -3.75
N THR A 90 -0.05 3.75 -3.30
CA THR A 90 -0.22 3.41 -1.89
C THR A 90 0.39 2.04 -1.62
N GLY A 91 0.92 1.84 -0.41
CA GLY A 91 1.54 0.59 0.03
C GLY A 91 0.49 -0.48 0.33
N GLY A 92 -0.63 -0.08 0.94
CA GLY A 92 -1.78 -0.93 1.21
C GLY A 92 -3.11 -0.29 0.84
N LYS A 93 -4.18 -1.05 1.07
CA LYS A 93 -5.57 -0.61 1.16
C LYS A 93 -6.35 -1.57 2.07
N THR A 94 -7.37 -1.02 2.73
CA THR A 94 -8.39 -1.79 3.45
C THR A 94 -9.74 -1.35 2.94
N VAL A 95 -10.61 -2.31 2.63
CA VAL A 95 -11.95 -2.02 2.12
C VAL A 95 -12.98 -2.91 2.79
N HIS A 96 -14.15 -2.33 3.11
CA HIS A 96 -15.38 -3.06 3.38
C HIS A 96 -16.12 -3.27 2.06
N CYS A 97 -16.56 -4.50 1.82
CA CYS A 97 -17.22 -4.91 0.60
C CYS A 97 -18.58 -5.53 0.93
N LEU A 98 -19.56 -5.23 0.10
CA LEU A 98 -20.92 -5.75 0.18
C LEU A 98 -21.34 -6.23 -1.21
N ASP A 99 -21.61 -7.53 -1.33
CA ASP A 99 -22.29 -8.06 -2.50
C ASP A 99 -23.78 -7.76 -2.37
N LYS A 100 -24.29 -6.87 -3.22
CA LYS A 100 -25.69 -6.47 -3.22
C LYS A 100 -26.66 -7.59 -3.61
N ALA A 101 -26.19 -8.60 -4.33
CA ALA A 101 -27.04 -9.71 -4.77
C ALA A 101 -27.25 -10.74 -3.66
N SER A 102 -26.18 -11.13 -2.97
CA SER A 102 -26.24 -12.10 -1.87
C SER A 102 -26.42 -11.48 -0.48
N GLY A 103 -26.21 -10.17 -0.34
CA GLY A 103 -26.12 -9.49 0.96
C GLY A 103 -24.84 -9.81 1.74
N THR A 104 -23.92 -10.59 1.16
CA THR A 104 -22.69 -11.01 1.83
C THR A 104 -21.74 -9.84 1.98
N GLN A 105 -21.24 -9.64 3.20
CA GLN A 105 -20.22 -8.65 3.50
C GLN A 105 -18.88 -9.28 3.86
N TRP A 106 -17.80 -8.60 3.53
CA TRP A 106 -16.44 -8.99 3.89
C TRP A 106 -15.51 -7.79 3.93
N TYR A 107 -14.37 -7.96 4.59
CA TYR A 107 -13.27 -7.00 4.56
C TYR A 107 -12.13 -7.54 3.68
N GLU A 108 -11.38 -6.65 3.04
CA GLU A 108 -10.16 -7.01 2.31
C GLU A 108 -9.02 -6.08 2.68
N ILE A 109 -7.90 -6.66 3.12
CA ILE A 109 -6.60 -5.98 3.22
C ILE A 109 -5.77 -6.36 2.00
N GLY A 110 -5.35 -5.36 1.23
CA GLY A 110 -4.57 -5.53 0.01
C GLY A 110 -3.23 -4.81 0.09
N VAL A 111 -2.13 -5.47 -0.27
CA VAL A 111 -0.78 -4.89 -0.27
C VAL A 111 -0.23 -4.73 -1.69
N SER A 112 0.49 -3.65 -1.96
CA SER A 112 1.14 -3.40 -3.24
C SER A 112 2.46 -4.16 -3.35
N THR A 113 2.45 -5.23 -4.14
CA THR A 113 3.70 -5.89 -4.55
C THR A 113 4.53 -4.99 -5.46
N THR A 114 3.90 -4.09 -6.20
CA THR A 114 4.65 -3.18 -7.09
C THR A 114 5.48 -2.18 -6.30
N LEU A 115 4.97 -1.62 -5.20
CA LEU A 115 5.74 -0.70 -4.38
C LEU A 115 6.78 -1.42 -3.52
N LEU A 116 6.45 -2.60 -2.96
CA LEU A 116 7.40 -3.37 -2.15
C LEU A 116 8.63 -3.81 -2.96
N PHE A 117 8.44 -4.43 -4.13
CA PHE A 117 9.55 -5.00 -4.91
C PHE A 117 10.38 -4.00 -5.69
N GLN A 118 9.96 -2.73 -5.80
CA GLN A 118 10.77 -1.70 -6.45
C GLN A 118 11.61 -0.86 -5.48
N CYS A 119 11.37 -1.02 -4.17
CA CYS A 119 12.20 -0.48 -3.10
C CYS A 119 13.18 -1.56 -2.63
N PHE A 120 14.23 -1.17 -1.91
CA PHE A 120 15.27 -2.06 -1.38
C PHE A 120 16.02 -2.79 -2.51
N THR A 121 16.34 -2.06 -3.58
CA THR A 121 17.04 -2.58 -4.75
C THR A 121 18.52 -2.18 -4.78
N GLY A 122 18.98 -1.42 -3.78
CA GLY A 122 20.34 -0.87 -3.71
C GLY A 122 20.56 0.38 -4.57
N ASP A 123 19.62 0.72 -5.46
CA ASP A 123 19.64 1.93 -6.30
C ASP A 123 18.58 2.97 -5.88
N ASP A 124 18.09 2.88 -4.65
CA ASP A 124 17.08 3.80 -4.11
C ASP A 124 17.69 5.19 -3.85
N HIS A 125 17.05 6.21 -4.40
CA HIS A 125 17.54 7.60 -4.36
C HIS A 125 17.37 8.30 -2.99
N ARG A 126 16.74 7.63 -2.02
CA ARG A 126 16.54 8.09 -0.65
C ARG A 126 16.26 6.91 0.28
N PRO A 127 16.41 7.09 1.61
CA PRO A 127 15.91 6.13 2.58
C PRO A 127 14.41 5.84 2.39
N ILE A 128 14.06 4.57 2.53
CA ILE A 128 12.66 4.14 2.48
C ILE A 128 12.04 4.43 3.85
N ARG A 129 10.90 5.12 3.83
CA ARG A 129 10.12 5.41 5.03
C ARG A 129 8.69 4.93 4.81
N ASN A 130 8.01 4.56 5.88
CA ASN A 130 6.59 4.30 5.87
C ASN A 130 5.98 4.72 7.21
N SER A 131 4.84 5.42 7.17
CA SER A 131 4.20 5.99 8.37
C SER A 131 5.14 6.83 9.26
N GLY A 132 6.12 7.49 8.65
CA GLY A 132 7.11 8.33 9.34
C GLY A 132 8.26 7.55 10.01
N ILE A 133 8.32 6.24 9.82
CA ILE A 133 9.37 5.34 10.34
C ILE A 133 10.29 4.92 9.19
N VAL A 134 11.61 4.90 9.42
CA VAL A 134 12.58 4.38 8.45
C VAL A 134 12.46 2.86 8.40
N CYS A 135 12.34 2.31 7.19
CA CYS A 135 12.33 0.87 6.94
C CYS A 135 13.70 0.46 6.43
N HIS A 136 14.30 -0.58 7.00
CA HIS A 136 15.63 -1.07 6.60
C HIS A 136 15.54 -2.10 5.49
N ASP A 137 14.41 -2.80 5.43
CA ASP A 137 14.15 -3.85 4.45
C ASP A 137 12.68 -3.94 4.05
N ARG A 138 12.42 -4.90 3.16
CA ARG A 138 11.10 -5.12 2.55
C ARG A 138 10.09 -5.67 3.57
N LEU A 139 10.53 -6.40 4.60
CA LEU A 139 9.67 -6.92 5.66
C LEU A 139 9.27 -5.83 6.66
N ASP A 140 10.19 -4.94 7.04
CA ASP A 140 9.90 -3.70 7.77
C ASP A 140 8.81 -2.89 7.07
N ALA A 141 8.98 -2.66 5.76
CA ALA A 141 8.01 -1.91 4.97
C ALA A 141 6.64 -2.59 4.93
N LEU A 142 6.61 -3.92 4.77
CA LEU A 142 5.38 -4.72 4.77
C LEU A 142 4.66 -4.63 6.13
N GLN A 143 5.39 -4.72 7.23
CA GLN A 143 4.86 -4.56 8.58
C GLN A 143 4.22 -3.19 8.78
N ARG A 144 4.92 -2.10 8.42
CA ARG A 144 4.36 -0.73 8.53
C ARG A 144 3.08 -0.55 7.69
N VAL A 145 3.00 -1.20 6.52
CA VAL A 145 1.77 -1.21 5.72
C VAL A 145 0.66 -1.98 6.46
N MET A 146 0.94 -3.17 6.97
CA MET A 146 -0.05 -3.97 7.71
C MET A 146 -0.58 -3.20 8.93
N GLU A 147 0.28 -2.60 9.73
CA GLU A 147 -0.11 -1.77 10.89
C GLU A 147 -1.09 -0.66 10.50
N HIS A 148 -0.83 0.03 9.39
CA HIS A 148 -1.72 1.08 8.88
C HIS A 148 -3.09 0.51 8.47
N GLU A 149 -3.08 -0.61 7.75
CA GLU A 149 -4.30 -1.27 7.27
C GLU A 149 -5.12 -1.89 8.42
N LEU A 150 -4.46 -2.38 9.47
CA LEU A 150 -5.11 -2.87 10.68
C LEU A 150 -5.89 -1.76 11.37
N VAL A 151 -5.34 -0.55 11.49
CA VAL A 151 -6.10 0.57 12.08
C VAL A 151 -7.28 0.97 11.21
N HIS A 152 -7.16 0.88 9.88
CA HIS A 152 -8.32 1.06 9.00
C HIS A 152 -9.42 0.02 9.28
N LEU A 153 -9.05 -1.25 9.42
CA LEU A 153 -9.98 -2.33 9.76
C LEU A 153 -10.64 -2.10 11.12
N ILE A 154 -9.85 -1.82 12.16
CA ILE A 154 -10.34 -1.53 13.51
C ILE A 154 -11.33 -0.36 13.49
N GLU A 155 -11.01 0.72 12.76
CA GLU A 155 -11.91 1.85 12.69
C GLU A 155 -13.24 1.53 12.00
N MET A 156 -13.22 0.65 10.98
CA MET A 156 -14.45 0.18 10.33
C MET A 156 -15.25 -0.75 11.25
N LEU A 157 -14.60 -1.63 12.02
CA LEU A 157 -15.27 -2.52 12.95
C LEU A 157 -15.94 -1.78 14.12
N LEU A 158 -15.29 -0.73 14.63
CA LEU A 158 -15.77 0.00 15.82
C LEU A 158 -16.67 1.20 15.49
N TRP A 159 -16.51 1.81 14.30
CA TRP A 159 -17.18 3.07 13.96
C TRP A 159 -17.68 3.17 12.51
N ASP A 160 -17.79 2.04 11.78
CA ASP A 160 -18.25 1.89 10.38
C ASP A 160 -17.47 2.68 9.31
N LYS A 161 -16.58 3.58 9.73
CA LYS A 161 -15.88 4.52 8.87
C LYS A 161 -14.47 4.71 9.37
N SER A 162 -13.55 4.74 8.41
CA SER A 162 -12.15 4.99 8.68
C SER A 162 -11.60 6.11 7.80
N SER A 163 -10.65 6.87 8.34
CA SER A 163 -9.92 7.87 7.58
C SER A 163 -8.58 8.17 8.23
N CYS A 164 -7.50 7.89 7.50
CA CYS A 164 -6.15 8.12 7.98
C CYS A 164 -5.83 9.62 8.17
N ALA A 165 -6.66 10.54 7.67
CA ALA A 165 -6.51 11.98 7.88
C ALA A 165 -7.14 12.47 9.21
N LYS A 166 -7.79 11.60 9.98
CA LYS A 166 -8.53 11.99 11.20
C LYS A 166 -7.71 11.76 12.47
N PRO A 167 -7.77 12.66 13.47
CA PRO A 167 -6.97 12.56 14.69
C PRO A 167 -7.06 11.21 15.42
N ARG A 168 -8.22 10.54 15.40
CA ARG A 168 -8.40 9.21 15.99
C ARG A 168 -7.46 8.18 15.38
N PHE A 169 -7.40 8.08 14.06
CA PHE A 169 -6.49 7.19 13.35
C PHE A 169 -5.02 7.46 13.72
N HIS A 170 -4.62 8.73 13.75
CA HIS A 170 -3.27 9.13 14.14
C HIS A 170 -2.95 8.76 15.59
N SER A 171 -3.89 8.97 16.51
CA SER A 171 -3.73 8.59 17.92
C SER A 171 -3.54 7.09 18.08
N ILE A 172 -4.35 6.26 17.40
CA ILE A 172 -4.25 4.80 17.47
C ILE A 172 -2.89 4.34 16.91
N THR A 173 -2.54 4.77 15.68
CA THR A 173 -1.28 4.38 15.05
C THR A 173 -0.04 4.82 15.83
N LEU A 174 -0.07 6.00 16.47
CA LEU A 174 1.00 6.46 17.35
C LEU A 174 1.12 5.59 18.61
N ARG A 175 0.02 5.36 19.34
CA ARG A 175 0.03 4.63 20.62
C ARG A 175 0.36 3.15 20.50
N PHE A 176 -0.01 2.52 19.39
CA PHE A 176 0.22 1.10 19.17
C PHE A 176 1.51 0.84 18.39
N PHE A 177 1.88 1.69 17.44
CA PHE A 177 2.95 1.39 16.48
C PHE A 177 4.02 2.48 16.36
N GLY A 178 3.89 3.59 17.09
CA GLY A 178 4.84 4.69 17.04
C GLY A 178 4.84 5.45 15.71
N HIS A 179 3.78 5.32 14.90
CA HIS A 179 3.70 6.03 13.62
C HIS A 179 3.63 7.54 13.86
N THR A 180 4.47 8.29 13.14
CA THR A 180 4.50 9.76 13.21
C THR A 180 3.83 10.41 12.00
N GLU A 181 3.54 9.61 10.97
CA GLU A 181 2.82 10.04 9.77
C GLU A 181 1.78 9.00 9.35
N ASN A 182 0.82 9.41 8.52
CA ASN A 182 -0.32 8.60 8.07
C ASN A 182 -0.25 8.22 6.58
N LYS A 183 0.91 8.36 5.94
CA LYS A 183 1.08 8.11 4.50
C LYS A 183 1.97 6.91 4.24
N HIS A 184 1.59 6.16 3.21
CA HIS A 184 2.48 5.20 2.59
C HIS A 184 3.61 5.91 1.82
N GLN A 185 4.80 5.99 2.42
CA GLN A 185 5.95 6.74 1.89
C GLN A 185 6.95 5.89 1.08
N LEU A 186 6.50 4.75 0.52
CA LEU A 186 7.30 3.92 -0.38
C LEU A 186 7.62 4.68 -1.68
N ILE A 187 8.80 4.43 -2.26
CA ILE A 187 9.18 5.04 -3.55
C ILE A 187 8.18 4.58 -4.60
N THR A 188 7.55 5.52 -5.30
CA THR A 188 6.55 5.20 -6.34
C THR A 188 7.21 5.04 -7.72
N PRO A 189 6.58 4.34 -8.69
CA PRO A 189 7.13 4.27 -10.05
C PRO A 189 7.25 5.66 -10.70
N LYS A 190 6.32 6.57 -10.36
CA LYS A 190 6.36 7.97 -10.81
C LYS A 190 7.60 8.68 -10.26
N GLU A 191 7.87 8.55 -8.96
CA GLU A 191 9.04 9.14 -8.32
C GLU A 191 10.35 8.59 -8.91
N LYS A 192 10.46 7.26 -9.06
CA LYS A 192 11.61 6.62 -9.72
C LYS A 192 11.78 7.12 -11.16
N ALA A 193 10.70 7.32 -11.91
CA ALA A 193 10.74 7.86 -13.27
C ALA A 193 11.28 9.30 -13.33
N ILE A 194 10.87 10.14 -12.38
CA ILE A 194 11.30 11.53 -12.29
C ILE A 194 12.79 11.60 -11.97
N VAL A 195 13.21 10.90 -10.92
CA VAL A 195 14.59 11.01 -10.41
C VAL A 195 15.59 10.34 -11.35
N LYS A 196 15.27 9.15 -11.87
CA LYS A 196 16.21 8.36 -12.68
C LYS A 196 16.26 8.76 -14.15
N TYR A 197 15.15 9.27 -14.71
CA TYR A 197 15.04 9.53 -16.15
C TYR A 197 14.62 10.97 -16.48
N GLY A 198 14.35 11.82 -15.49
CA GLY A 198 13.84 13.18 -15.73
C GLY A 198 12.40 13.19 -16.27
N ILE A 199 11.69 12.05 -16.22
CA ILE A 199 10.39 11.90 -16.86
C ILE A 199 9.28 12.19 -15.86
N LYS A 200 8.53 13.27 -16.10
CA LYS A 200 7.37 13.71 -15.30
C LYS A 200 6.17 13.96 -16.20
N PRO A 201 4.92 13.83 -15.69
CA PRO A 201 3.74 14.28 -16.43
C PRO A 201 3.90 15.72 -16.95
N GLY A 202 3.53 15.95 -18.20
CA GLY A 202 3.64 17.21 -18.92
C GLY A 202 4.83 17.33 -19.87
N VAL A 203 5.92 16.56 -19.67
CA VAL A 203 7.11 16.69 -20.52
C VAL A 203 6.89 16.09 -21.91
N LYS A 204 7.48 16.74 -22.92
CA LYS A 204 7.54 16.20 -24.28
C LYS A 204 8.57 15.10 -24.34
N VAL A 205 8.25 14.05 -25.08
CA VAL A 205 9.09 12.86 -25.21
C VAL A 205 9.08 12.34 -26.65
N ARG A 206 10.17 11.71 -27.02
CA ARG A 206 10.33 10.90 -28.22
C ARG A 206 10.48 9.43 -27.84
N PHE A 207 9.91 8.54 -28.64
CA PHE A 207 10.10 7.10 -28.51
C PHE A 207 9.84 6.39 -29.83
N ARG A 208 10.30 5.13 -29.92
CA ARG A 208 10.00 4.24 -31.05
C ARG A 208 8.99 3.18 -30.64
N PHE A 209 7.96 2.99 -31.45
CA PHE A 209 6.92 1.96 -31.29
C PHE A 209 6.61 1.37 -32.67
N ASP A 210 6.62 0.05 -32.80
CA ASP A 210 6.46 -0.67 -34.08
C ASP A 210 7.35 -0.11 -35.22
N GLY A 211 8.62 0.20 -34.90
CA GLY A 211 9.57 0.76 -35.86
C GLY A 211 9.38 2.26 -36.17
N VAL A 212 8.24 2.84 -35.81
CA VAL A 212 7.90 4.24 -36.07
C VAL A 212 8.32 5.13 -34.90
N GLN A 213 8.90 6.28 -35.22
CA GLN A 213 9.23 7.28 -34.21
C GLN A 213 8.02 8.18 -33.93
N HIS A 214 7.63 8.26 -32.66
CA HIS A 214 6.55 9.11 -32.19
C HIS A 214 7.10 10.24 -31.32
N LYS A 215 6.39 11.37 -31.35
CA LYS A 215 6.58 12.50 -30.44
C LYS A 215 5.26 12.79 -29.75
N GLY A 216 5.30 12.98 -28.44
CA GLY A 216 4.11 13.25 -27.65
C GLY A 216 4.46 13.86 -26.31
N PHE A 217 3.51 13.90 -25.39
CA PHE A 217 3.78 14.31 -24.01
C PHE A 217 3.30 13.26 -23.01
N VAL A 218 3.99 13.19 -21.88
CA VAL A 218 3.66 12.26 -20.81
C VAL A 218 2.40 12.73 -20.09
N ASN A 219 1.35 11.93 -20.11
CA ASN A 219 0.10 12.26 -19.40
C ASN A 219 0.10 11.72 -17.96
N ARG A 220 0.57 10.49 -17.76
CA ARG A 220 0.64 9.85 -16.44
C ARG A 220 1.76 8.83 -16.40
N ILE A 221 2.30 8.58 -15.21
CA ILE A 221 3.27 7.52 -14.95
C ILE A 221 2.70 6.60 -13.87
N ASN A 222 2.45 5.35 -14.25
CA ASN A 222 2.23 4.23 -13.34
C ASN A 222 3.43 3.28 -13.52
N LYS A 223 3.23 1.99 -13.79
CA LYS A 223 4.32 1.08 -14.20
C LYS A 223 4.99 1.46 -15.52
N ARG A 224 4.21 2.06 -16.43
CA ARG A 224 4.64 2.60 -17.71
C ARG A 224 4.16 4.05 -17.79
N ALA A 225 4.78 4.83 -18.67
CA ALA A 225 4.25 6.13 -19.03
C ALA A 225 3.10 5.96 -20.01
N THR A 226 2.00 6.68 -19.77
CA THR A 226 1.00 6.93 -20.81
C THR A 226 1.42 8.18 -21.55
N VAL A 227 1.79 8.03 -22.82
CA VAL A 227 2.15 9.14 -23.70
C VAL A 227 0.99 9.45 -24.64
N LEU A 228 0.66 10.74 -24.77
CA LEU A 228 -0.34 11.23 -25.71
C LEU A 228 0.36 11.78 -26.95
N VAL A 229 0.04 11.20 -28.10
CA VAL A 229 0.54 11.61 -29.41
C VAL A 229 -0.62 12.22 -30.18
N GLU A 230 -0.44 13.46 -30.66
CA GLU A 230 -1.48 14.18 -31.38
C GLU A 230 -1.80 13.49 -32.71
N ASP A 231 -3.06 13.13 -32.91
CA ASP A 231 -3.54 12.43 -34.10
C ASP A 231 -5.04 12.71 -34.26
N ARG A 232 -5.46 13.14 -35.45
CA ARG A 232 -6.87 13.45 -35.76
C ARG A 232 -7.81 12.24 -35.61
N LYS A 233 -7.29 11.02 -35.72
CA LYS A 233 -8.06 9.78 -35.50
C LYS A 233 -8.14 9.38 -34.01
N GLY A 234 -7.48 10.14 -33.13
CA GLY A 234 -7.46 9.90 -31.70
C GLY A 234 -8.76 10.25 -30.98
N VAL A 235 -8.73 10.19 -29.65
CA VAL A 235 -9.85 10.64 -28.81
C VAL A 235 -9.69 12.13 -28.53
N ARG A 236 -10.79 12.90 -28.56
CA ARG A 236 -10.79 14.33 -28.21
C ARG A 236 -10.61 14.53 -26.70
N TYR A 237 -9.70 15.42 -26.32
CA TYR A 237 -9.45 15.80 -24.93
C TYR A 237 -10.01 17.19 -24.61
N SER A 238 -10.02 17.55 -23.32
CA SER A 238 -10.51 18.83 -22.81
C SER A 238 -9.79 20.06 -23.39
N ASN A 239 -8.57 19.89 -23.88
CA ASN A 239 -7.82 20.95 -24.59
C ASN A 239 -8.21 21.09 -26.08
N GLY A 240 -9.28 20.42 -26.52
CA GLY A 240 -9.80 20.49 -27.88
C GLY A 240 -9.05 19.64 -28.91
N LYS A 241 -7.88 19.09 -28.57
CA LYS A 241 -7.04 18.27 -29.45
C LYS A 241 -7.38 16.78 -29.37
N TYR A 242 -6.95 16.04 -30.39
CA TYR A 242 -7.16 14.60 -30.51
C TYR A 242 -5.86 13.83 -30.27
N TYR A 243 -5.92 12.76 -29.49
CA TYR A 243 -4.73 12.00 -29.12
C TYR A 243 -4.93 10.49 -29.18
N VAL A 244 -3.89 9.79 -29.64
CA VAL A 244 -3.71 8.35 -29.46
C VAL A 244 -2.85 8.11 -28.21
N LYS A 245 -3.21 7.10 -27.42
CA LYS A 245 -2.50 6.72 -26.18
C LYS A 245 -1.47 5.64 -26.48
N PHE A 246 -0.24 5.84 -26.00
CA PHE A 246 0.81 4.82 -25.98
C PHE A 246 1.21 4.48 -24.55
N TYR A 247 1.47 3.21 -24.28
CA TYR A 247 1.93 2.71 -22.98
C TYR A 247 3.39 2.27 -23.06
N VAL A 248 4.31 3.18 -22.75
CA VAL A 248 5.73 3.02 -23.04
C VAL A 248 6.53 2.84 -21.74
N PRO A 249 7.44 1.86 -21.65
CA PRO A 249 8.40 1.78 -20.55
C PRO A 249 9.21 3.08 -20.44
N VAL A 250 9.41 3.57 -19.21
CA VAL A 250 10.02 4.88 -18.96
C VAL A 250 11.43 4.96 -19.55
N GLN A 251 12.21 3.88 -19.47
CA GLN A 251 13.56 3.79 -20.04
C GLN A 251 13.63 3.84 -21.58
N LYS A 252 12.48 3.75 -22.29
CA LYS A 252 12.42 3.86 -23.76
C LYS A 252 12.02 5.26 -24.24
N LEU A 253 11.87 6.21 -23.32
CA LEU A 253 11.48 7.57 -23.60
C LEU A 253 12.71 8.47 -23.52
N GLU A 254 12.82 9.38 -24.47
CA GLU A 254 13.82 10.42 -24.49
C GLU A 254 13.11 11.77 -24.32
N VAL A 255 13.52 12.56 -23.34
CA VAL A 255 12.96 13.90 -23.11
C VAL A 255 13.34 14.81 -24.28
N LEU A 256 12.37 15.57 -24.77
CA LEU A 256 12.59 16.62 -25.76
C LEU A 256 12.62 17.97 -25.03
N GLU A 257 13.66 18.76 -25.27
CA GLU A 257 13.74 20.16 -24.85
C GLU A 257 12.63 21.02 -25.48
#